data_AF-A0A1Z4MZD3-F1
#
_entry.id   AF-A0A1Z4MZD3-F1
#
_cell.length_a   1.000
_cell.length_b   1.000
_cell.length_c   1.000
_cell.angle_alpha   90.00
_cell.angle_beta   90.00
_cell.angle_gamma   90.00
#
_symmetry.space_group_name_H-M   'P 1'
#
loop_
_entity.id
_entity.type
_entity.pdbx_description
1 polymer ?
#
loop_
_entity_poly.entity_id
_entity_poly.type
_entity_poly.pdbx_seq_one_letter_code
_entity_poly.pdbx_strand_id
1 'polypeptide(L)' 'MTQPNFQQMPLEQLRVYILEHRNDDEAFHVYIDRKRAQSSNHVPMTIEQAEAELQRRFGQQAS' A
#
# COMPACT_ATOMS: atom_id res chain seq x y z
N MET A 1 8.62 3.80 26.67
CA MET A 1 7.44 4.23 25.90
C MET A 1 6.87 3.00 25.21
N THR A 2 5.59 2.71 25.40
CA THR A 2 4.92 1.55 24.79
C THR A 2 4.65 1.84 23.31
N GLN A 3 5.33 1.15 22.40
CA GLN A 3 4.97 1.19 20.98
C GLN A 3 3.57 0.58 20.79
N PRO A 4 2.72 1.17 19.92
CA PRO A 4 1.43 0.57 19.57
C PRO A 4 1.64 -0.78 18.88
N ASN A 5 0.74 -1.74 19.10
CA ASN A 5 0.80 -3.01 18.40
C ASN A 5 0.20 -2.87 16.98
N PHE A 6 1.05 -2.58 16.00
CA PHE A 6 0.65 -2.34 14.60
C PHE A 6 0.01 -3.56 13.93
N GLN A 7 0.32 -4.79 14.37
CA GLN A 7 -0.33 -6.00 13.86
C GLN A 7 -1.81 -6.08 14.28
N GLN A 8 -2.13 -5.67 15.51
CA GLN A 8 -3.50 -5.76 16.04
C GLN A 8 -4.36 -4.54 15.70
N MET A 9 -3.75 -3.44 15.25
CA MET A 9 -4.46 -2.21 14.88
C MET A 9 -5.33 -2.41 13.62
N PRO A 10 -6.51 -1.80 13.49
CA PRO A 10 -7.25 -1.77 12.24
C PRO A 10 -6.44 -1.06 11.13
N LEU A 11 -6.56 -1.51 9.88
CA LEU A 11 -5.79 -0.95 8.75
C LEU A 11 -6.04 0.55 8.55
N GLU A 12 -7.27 1.01 8.81
CA GLU A 12 -7.64 2.43 8.74
C GLU A 12 -6.93 3.27 9.80
N GLN A 13 -6.85 2.76 11.04
CA GLN A 13 -6.13 3.43 12.12
C GLN A 13 -4.63 3.42 11.88
N LEU A 14 -4.09 2.32 11.36
CA LEU A 14 -2.68 2.22 11.00
C LEU A 14 -2.33 3.20 9.88
N ARG A 15 -3.23 3.40 8.92
CA ARG A 15 -3.07 4.43 7.87
C ARG A 15 -2.98 5.83 8.45
N VAL A 16 -3.87 6.19 9.37
CA VAL A 16 -3.85 7.51 10.03
C VAL A 16 -2.54 7.68 10.81
N TYR A 17 -2.16 6.66 11.59
CA TYR A 17 -0.92 6.68 12.35
C TYR A 17 0.31 6.95 11.48
N ILE A 18 0.46 6.26 10.35
CA ILE A 18 1.60 6.44 9.42
C ILE A 18 1.61 7.84 8.79
N LEU A 19 0.43 8.43 8.55
CA LEU A 19 0.35 9.78 8.00
C LEU A 19 0.87 10.84 8.99
N GLU A 20 0.68 10.61 10.29
CA GLU A 20 1.20 11.44 11.38
C GLU A 20 2.67 11.09 11.73
N HIS A 21 3.08 9.83 11.54
CA HIS A 21 4.39 9.28 11.88
C HIS A 21 5.11 8.75 10.64
N ARG A 22 5.36 9.63 9.68
CA ARG A 22 5.92 9.24 8.36
C ARG A 22 7.32 8.63 8.42
N ASN A 23 8.04 8.84 9.52
CA ASN A 23 9.38 8.30 9.74
C ASN A 23 9.37 6.97 10.52
N ASP A 24 8.18 6.43 10.83
CA ASP A 24 8.04 5.14 11.49
C ASP A 24 8.02 4.02 10.44
N ASP A 25 9.22 3.56 10.08
CA ASP A 25 9.41 2.50 9.09
C ASP A 25 8.70 1.20 9.49
N GLU A 26 8.64 0.89 10.79
CA GLU A 26 7.96 -0.31 11.29
C GLU A 26 6.47 -0.25 11.00
N ALA A 27 5.80 0.85 11.36
CA ALA A 27 4.39 1.04 11.06
C ALA A 27 4.11 0.97 9.55
N PHE A 28 4.98 1.60 8.73
CA PHE A 28 4.88 1.57 7.27
C PHE A 28 4.98 0.14 6.72
N HIS A 29 5.99 -0.63 7.13
CA HIS A 29 6.18 -2.01 6.70
C HIS A 29 4.97 -2.88 7.05
N VAL A 30 4.45 -2.77 8.28
CA VAL A 30 3.28 -3.54 8.72
C VAL A 30 2.03 -3.20 7.89
N TYR A 31 1.83 -1.93 7.54
CA TYR A 31 0.70 -1.53 6.71
C TYR A 31 0.78 -2.06 5.28
N ILE A 32 1.95 -1.95 4.64
CA ILE A 32 2.15 -2.45 3.27
C ILE A 32 2.00 -3.97 3.22
N ASP A 33 2.57 -4.69 4.17
CA ASP A 33 2.48 -6.15 4.23
C ASP A 33 1.03 -6.62 4.38
N ARG A 34 0.30 -6.04 5.33
CA ARG A 34 -1.12 -6.37 5.55
C ARG A 34 -2.00 -5.99 4.36
N LYS A 35 -1.73 -4.84 3.73
CA LYS A 35 -2.44 -4.43 2.52
C LYS A 35 -2.18 -5.39 1.37
N ARG A 36 -0.93 -5.84 1.20
CA ARG A 36 -0.56 -6.85 0.19
C ARG A 36 -1.23 -8.19 0.46
N ALA A 37 -1.30 -8.62 1.72
CA ALA A 37 -1.97 -9.85 2.12
C ALA A 37 -3.48 -9.82 1.85
N GLN A 38 -4.12 -8.65 1.95
CA GLN A 38 -5.54 -8.48 1.61
C GLN A 38 -5.81 -8.44 0.12
N SER A 39 -4.87 -7.93 -0.69
CA SER A 39 -5.03 -7.87 -2.14
C SER A 39 -4.52 -9.17 -2.79
N SER A 40 -5.40 -10.11 -3.06
CA SER A 40 -5.04 -11.36 -3.77
C SER A 40 -4.77 -11.20 -5.27
N ASN A 41 -4.91 -9.97 -5.80
CA ASN A 41 -4.83 -9.67 -7.24
C ASN A 41 -3.45 -9.22 -7.72
N HIS A 42 -2.36 -9.60 -7.02
CA HIS A 42 -1.01 -9.32 -7.52
C HIS A 42 -0.76 -10.18 -8.76
N VAL A 43 -0.83 -9.56 -9.94
CA VAL A 43 -0.41 -10.17 -11.20
C VAL A 43 1.07 -9.90 -11.41
N PRO A 44 1.93 -10.94 -11.49
CA PRO A 44 3.31 -10.74 -11.88
C PRO A 44 3.32 -10.14 -13.30
N MET A 45 3.98 -9.00 -13.44
CA MET A 45 4.10 -8.28 -14.71
C MET A 45 5.53 -7.78 -14.87
N THR A 46 6.02 -7.72 -16.11
CA THR A 46 7.28 -7.04 -16.41
C THR A 46 7.11 -5.53 -16.25
N ILE A 47 8.24 -4.81 -16.18
CA ILE A 47 8.24 -3.34 -16.13
C ILE A 47 7.49 -2.78 -17.36
N GLU A 48 7.79 -3.31 -18.55
CA GLU A 48 7.14 -2.91 -19.81
C GLU A 48 5.62 -3.15 -19.77
N GLN A 49 5.17 -4.27 -19.19
CA GLN A 49 3.74 -4.57 -19.04
C GLN A 49 3.06 -3.61 -18.04
N ALA A 50 3.74 -3.27 -16.95
CA ALA A 50 3.24 -2.31 -15.97
C ALA A 50 3.09 -0.91 -16.57
N GLU A 51 4.10 -0.47 -17.34
CA GLU A 51 4.08 0.81 -18.05
C GLU A 51 2.95 0.87 -19.09
N ALA A 52 2.80 -0.18 -19.90
CA ALA A 52 1.72 -0.27 -20.88
C ALA A 52 0.33 -0.26 -20.21
N GLU A 53 0.15 -0.95 -19.08
CA GLU A 53 -1.10 -0.91 -18.33
C GLU A 53 -1.39 0.48 -17.74
N LEU A 54 -0.36 1.15 -17.20
CA LEU A 54 -0.47 2.50 -16.69
C LEU A 54 -0.91 3.48 -17.79
N GLN A 55 -0.26 3.42 -18.95
CA GLN A 55 -0.60 4.22 -20.13
C GLN A 55 -2.04 3.96 -20.61
N ARG A 56 -2.47 2.69 -20.64
CA ARG A 56 -3.85 2.34 -21.00
C ARG A 56 -4.87 2.96 -20.05
N ARG A 57 -4.63 2.89 -18.74
CA ARG A 57 -5.55 3.42 -17.72
C ARG A 57 -5.67 4.95 -17.80
N PHE A 58 -4.54 5.65 -17.90
CA PHE A 58 -4.56 7.11 -18.01
C PHE A 58 -5.09 7.60 -19.37
N GLY A 59 -4.82 6.87 -20.45
CA GLY A 59 -5.37 7.18 -21.78
C GLY A 59 -6.90 7.00 -21.87
N GLN A 60 -7.46 6.01 -21.15
CA GLN A 60 -8.92 5.80 -21.07
C GLN A 60 -9.66 6.89 -20.26
N GLN A 61 -8.98 7.59 -19.36
CA GLN A 61 -9.60 8.67 -18.56
C GLN A 61 -9.71 10.01 -19.31
N ALA A 62 -9.25 10.08 -20.56
CA ALA A 62 -9.24 11.30 -21.38
C ALA A 62 -10.31 11.32 -22.49
N SER A 63 -11.37 10.51 -22.39
CA SER A 63 -12.51 10.49 -23.34
C SER A 63 -13.78 11.07 -22.74
#